data_AF-A0A7W4BRE5-F1
#
_entry.id   AF-A0A7W4BRE5-F1
#
_cell.length_a   1.000
_cell.length_b   1.000
_cell.length_c   1.000
_cell.angle_alpha   90.00
_cell.angle_beta   90.00
_cell.angle_gamma   90.00
#
_symmetry.space_group_name_H-M   'P 1'
#
loop_
_entity.id
_entity.type
_entity.pdbx_description
1 polymer ?
#
loop_
_entity_poly.entity_id
_entity_poly.type
_entity_poly.pdbx_seq_one_letter_code
_entity_poly.pdbx_strand_id
1 'polypeptide(L)'
;EGEYTVNVSVTDSAGNTGTDSETGVIDTTAPSVTIDAPALTNDNTPLVTGTSDLANSDIAITFTDGNGSHTVTVQTNASGNWSAEATQPL
;
A
#
# COMPACT_ATOMS: atom_id res chain seq x y z
N GLU A 1 12.43 10.18 5.74
CA GLU A 1 11.52 10.92 4.84
C GLU A 1 11.61 12.41 5.17
N GLY A 2 11.44 13.30 4.19
CA GLY A 2 11.55 14.73 4.43
C GLY A 2 11.51 15.61 3.19
N GLU A 3 11.39 16.92 3.41
CA GLU A 3 11.49 17.93 2.35
C GLU A 3 12.92 18.01 1.80
N TYR A 4 13.02 18.25 0.50
CA TYR A 4 14.25 18.63 -0.17
C TYR A 4 14.02 19.87 -1.03
N THR A 5 15.10 20.61 -1.30
CA THR A 5 15.07 21.80 -2.16
C THR A 5 16.08 21.64 -3.28
N VAL A 6 15.66 21.92 -4.50
CA VAL A 6 16.52 22.00 -5.68
C VAL A 6 16.72 23.47 -6.00
N ASN A 7 17.97 23.89 -6.15
CA ASN A 7 18.32 25.25 -6.56
C ASN A 7 19.07 25.20 -7.88
N VAL A 8 18.74 26.09 -8.81
CA VAL A 8 19.45 26.25 -10.08
C VAL A 8 19.93 27.69 -10.24
N SER A 9 21.07 27.85 -10.89
CA SER A 9 21.66 29.15 -11.21
C SER A 9 22.35 29.07 -12.56
N VAL A 10 22.20 30.10 -13.38
CA VAL A 10 22.89 30.25 -14.65
C VAL A 10 23.43 31.67 -14.77
N THR A 11 24.68 31.79 -15.22
CA THR A 11 25.33 33.09 -15.46
C THR A 11 25.73 33.18 -16.94
N ASP A 12 25.37 34.28 -17.59
CA ASP A 12 25.78 34.55 -18.98
C ASP A 12 27.20 35.14 -19.07
N SER A 13 27.74 35.26 -20.28
CA SER A 13 29.09 35.81 -20.50
C SER A 13 29.22 37.31 -20.18
N ALA A 14 28.10 38.03 -20.08
CA ALA A 14 28.07 39.43 -19.66
C ALA A 14 28.01 39.59 -18.13
N GLY A 15 27.84 38.49 -17.39
CA GLY A 15 27.80 38.45 -15.93
C GLY A 15 26.40 38.50 -15.33
N ASN A 16 25.32 38.42 -16.13
CA ASN A 16 23.95 38.38 -15.58
C ASN A 16 23.67 36.98 -15.02
N THR A 17 23.05 36.92 -13.84
CA THR A 17 22.70 35.65 -13.20
C THR A 17 21.19 35.51 -13.05
N GLY A 18 20.65 34.38 -13.50
CA GLY A 18 19.29 33.93 -13.21
C GLY A 18 19.31 32.76 -12.24
N THR A 19 18.36 32.72 -11.31
CA THR A 19 18.22 31.65 -10.31
C THR A 19 16.78 31.19 -10.22
N ASP A 20 16.58 29.93 -9.85
CA ASP A 20 15.26 29.36 -9.54
C ASP A 20 15.37 28.26 -8.47
N SER A 21 14.26 27.96 -7.79
CA SER A 21 14.22 26.95 -6.73
C SER A 21 12.87 26.24 -6.64
N GLU A 22 12.90 24.93 -6.39
CA GLU A 22 11.71 24.07 -6.22
C GLU A 22 11.87 23.20 -4.96
N THR A 23 10.77 22.88 -4.27
CA THR A 23 10.77 21.93 -3.14
C THR A 23 10.03 20.64 -3.49
N GLY A 24 10.39 19.54 -2.82
CA GLY A 24 9.70 18.26 -2.93
C GLY A 24 9.79 17.47 -1.63
N VAL A 25 9.06 16.36 -1.55
CA VAL A 25 9.07 15.45 -0.40
C VAL A 25 9.50 14.06 -0.83
N ILE A 26 10.37 13.43 -0.05
CA ILE A 26 10.73 12.01 -0.21
C ILE A 26 9.97 11.21 0.83
N ASP A 27 9.08 10.34 0.35
CA ASP A 27 8.45 9.29 1.15
C ASP A 27 8.93 7.91 0.67
N THR A 28 9.63 7.20 1.55
CA THR A 28 10.19 5.86 1.31
C THR A 28 9.58 4.81 2.24
N THR A 29 8.62 5.20 3.08
CA THR A 29 7.99 4.28 4.02
C THR A 29 7.00 3.42 3.26
N ALA A 30 7.28 2.12 3.19
CA ALA A 30 6.36 1.16 2.60
C ALA A 30 5.14 0.95 3.52
N PRO A 31 3.94 0.72 2.96
CA PRO A 31 2.79 0.30 3.75
C PRO A 31 3.06 -1.03 4.45
N SER A 32 2.46 -1.21 5.63
CA SER A 32 2.45 -2.46 6.37
C SER A 32 1.07 -3.11 6.31
N VAL A 33 1.06 -4.44 6.20
CA VAL A 33 -0.15 -5.26 6.22
C VAL A 33 0.15 -6.57 6.92
N THR A 34 -0.81 -7.06 7.69
CA THR A 34 -0.75 -8.33 8.41
C THR A 34 -1.97 -9.16 8.06
N ILE A 35 -1.82 -10.48 8.12
CA ILE A 35 -2.91 -11.44 8.04
C ILE A 35 -2.89 -12.27 9.32
N ASP A 36 -4.04 -12.38 9.97
CA ASP A 36 -4.23 -13.29 11.08
C ASP A 36 -4.45 -14.69 10.53
N ALA A 37 -3.78 -15.67 11.14
CA ALA A 37 -3.96 -17.05 10.74
C ALA A 37 -5.44 -17.46 10.92
N PRO A 38 -6.11 -17.93 9.85
CA PRO A 38 -7.48 -18.40 9.98
C PRO A 38 -7.55 -19.62 10.91
N ALA A 39 -8.68 -19.79 11.58
CA ALA A 39 -8.91 -20.96 12.40
C ALA A 39 -8.91 -22.24 11.54
N LEU A 40 -8.42 -23.35 12.09
CA LEU A 40 -8.57 -24.65 11.47
C LEU A 40 -10.03 -25.09 11.57
N THR A 41 -10.67 -25.26 10.42
CA THR A 41 -12.08 -25.63 10.32
C THR A 41 -12.28 -26.59 9.14
N ASN A 42 -13.50 -27.12 9.00
CA ASN A 42 -13.93 -27.85 7.79
C ASN A 42 -14.68 -26.92 6.81
N ASP A 43 -14.55 -25.61 6.98
CA ASP A 43 -15.11 -24.60 6.09
C ASP A 43 -14.20 -24.45 4.86
N ASN A 44 -14.77 -24.65 3.67
CA ASN A 44 -14.04 -24.49 2.41
C ASN A 44 -14.07 -23.05 1.88
N THR A 45 -14.78 -22.13 2.54
CA THR A 45 -14.78 -20.70 2.26
C THR A 45 -14.28 -19.91 3.47
N PRO A 46 -13.00 -20.05 3.87
CA PRO A 46 -12.53 -19.47 5.12
C PRO A 46 -12.63 -17.95 5.14
N LEU A 47 -12.99 -17.41 6.30
CA LEU A 47 -12.85 -16.00 6.64
C LEU A 47 -11.42 -15.74 7.14
N VAL A 48 -10.72 -14.80 6.51
CA VAL A 48 -9.42 -14.28 6.96
C VAL A 48 -9.57 -12.83 7.41
N THR A 49 -8.83 -12.47 8.45
CA THR A 49 -8.78 -11.10 8.99
C THR A 49 -7.35 -10.60 9.03
N GLY A 50 -7.18 -9.30 9.23
CA GLY A 50 -5.88 -8.71 9.47
C GLY A 50 -5.94 -7.20 9.66
N THR A 51 -4.77 -6.58 9.66
CA THR A 51 -4.61 -5.13 9.81
C THR A 51 -3.67 -4.54 8.76
N SER A 52 -3.78 -3.24 8.52
CA SER A 52 -2.82 -2.42 7.76
C SER A 52 -2.65 -1.06 8.43
N ASP A 53 -1.51 -0.40 8.19
CA ASP A 53 -1.33 1.01 8.57
C ASP A 53 -2.09 1.99 7.67
N LEU A 54 -2.64 1.51 6.54
CA LEU A 54 -3.48 2.29 5.66
C LEU A 54 -4.97 2.08 5.98
N ALA A 55 -5.65 3.18 6.29
CA ALA A 55 -7.10 3.22 6.45
C ALA A 55 -7.81 3.44 5.10
N ASN A 56 -9.02 2.91 4.96
CA ASN A 56 -9.89 3.08 3.78
C ASN A 56 -9.18 2.76 2.46
N SER A 57 -8.30 1.77 2.46
CA SER A 57 -7.46 1.38 1.32
C SER A 57 -7.78 -0.02 0.86
N ASP A 58 -7.70 -0.25 -0.45
CA ASP A 58 -8.01 -1.54 -1.04
C ASP A 58 -6.89 -2.55 -0.77
N ILE A 59 -7.28 -3.76 -0.35
CA ILE A 59 -6.40 -4.91 -0.16
C ILE A 59 -6.90 -6.05 -1.05
N ALA A 60 -5.99 -6.62 -1.83
CA ALA A 60 -6.25 -7.82 -2.63
C ALA A 60 -5.74 -9.06 -1.89
N ILE A 61 -6.65 -9.98 -1.55
CA ILE A 61 -6.36 -11.22 -0.87
C ILE A 61 -6.46 -12.34 -1.90
N THR A 62 -5.37 -13.09 -2.09
CA THR A 62 -5.37 -14.26 -2.97
C THR A 62 -5.44 -15.52 -2.14
N PHE A 63 -6.51 -16.29 -2.33
CA PHE A 63 -6.65 -17.63 -1.80
C PHE A 63 -6.10 -18.62 -2.83
N THR A 64 -5.40 -19.65 -2.37
CA THR A 64 -4.78 -20.66 -3.25
C THR A 64 -4.87 -22.03 -2.60
N ASP A 65 -5.32 -23.02 -3.37
CA ASP A 65 -5.49 -24.41 -2.98
C ASP A 65 -4.84 -25.35 -4.01
N GLY A 66 -5.19 -26.65 -3.95
CA GLY A 66 -4.74 -27.62 -4.95
C GLY A 66 -5.40 -27.47 -6.33
N ASN A 67 -6.50 -26.72 -6.44
CA ASN A 67 -7.30 -26.57 -7.66
C ASN A 67 -7.03 -25.25 -8.39
N GLY A 68 -6.41 -24.26 -7.73
CA GLY A 68 -6.01 -23.00 -8.34
C GLY A 68 -5.95 -21.85 -7.34
N SER A 69 -6.19 -20.64 -7.85
CA SER A 69 -6.18 -19.42 -7.04
C SER A 69 -7.29 -18.47 -7.47
N HIS A 70 -7.86 -17.75 -6.50
CA HIS A 70 -8.75 -16.63 -6.76
C HIS A 70 -8.47 -15.46 -5.82
N THR A 71 -8.85 -14.26 -6.26
CA THR A 71 -8.61 -13.02 -5.52
C THR A 71 -9.93 -12.40 -5.06
N VAL A 72 -9.95 -11.93 -3.81
CA VAL A 72 -11.01 -11.12 -3.23
C VAL A 72 -10.41 -9.79 -2.85
N THR A 73 -11.04 -8.69 -3.29
CA THR A 73 -10.63 -7.34 -2.91
C THR A 73 -11.60 -6.80 -1.86
N VAL A 74 -11.05 -6.31 -0.76
CA VAL A 74 -11.79 -5.65 0.33
C VAL A 74 -11.12 -4.32 0.66
N GLN A 75 -11.77 -3.51 1.46
CA GLN A 75 -11.22 -2.24 1.92
C GLN A 75 -10.95 -2.29 3.42
N THR A 76 -9.83 -1.75 3.87
CA THR A 76 -9.57 -1.52 5.30
C THR A 76 -10.54 -0.50 5.86
N ASN A 77 -10.97 -0.65 7.11
CA ASN A 77 -11.76 0.37 7.76
C ASN A 77 -10.90 1.56 8.23
N ALA A 78 -11.52 2.55 8.87
CA ALA A 78 -10.84 3.74 9.38
C ALA A 78 -9.74 3.45 10.41
N SER A 79 -9.72 2.25 11.00
CA SER A 79 -8.70 1.78 11.94
C SER A 79 -7.69 0.83 11.30
N GLY A 80 -7.74 0.62 9.98
CA GLY A 80 -6.84 -0.27 9.27
C GLY A 80 -7.21 -1.76 9.33
N ASN A 81 -8.32 -2.12 9.98
CA ASN A 81 -8.75 -3.52 10.07
C ASN A 81 -9.48 -3.93 8.79
N TRP A 82 -9.30 -5.20 8.37
CA TRP A 82 -9.97 -5.76 7.20
C TRP A 82 -10.40 -7.22 7.46
N SER A 83 -11.40 -7.69 6.70
CA SER A 83 -11.77 -9.11 6.64
C SER A 83 -12.19 -9.49 5.23
N ALA A 84 -11.79 -10.66 4.77
CA ALA A 84 -12.17 -11.20 3.48
C ALA A 84 -12.59 -12.67 3.62
N GLU A 85 -13.73 -13.02 3.05
CA GLU A 85 -14.19 -14.40 2.94
C GLU A 85 -13.87 -14.91 1.53
N ALA A 86 -13.39 -16.14 1.42
CA ALA A 86 -13.17 -16.75 0.12
C ALA A 86 -14.50 -16.86 -0.64
N THR A 87 -14.56 -16.34 -1.87
CA THR A 87 -15.79 -16.34 -2.68
C THR A 87 -16.06 -17.66 -3.40
N GLN A 88 -15.15 -18.62 -3.28
CA GLN A 88 -15.21 -19.94 -3.88
C GLN A 88 -14.61 -20.97 -2.92
N PRO A 89 -15.12 -22.22 -2.91
CA PRO A 89 -14.50 -23.33 -2.19
C PRO A 89 -13.02 -23.55 -2.54
N LEU A 90 -12.20 -23.76 -1.51
CA LEU A 90 -10.79 -24.21 -1.55
C LEU A 90 -10.65 -25.74 -1.33
#